data_AF-A0A7J8U2N2-F1
#
_entry.id   AF-A0A7J8U2N2-F1
#
_cell.length_a   1.000
_cell.length_b   1.000
_cell.length_c   1.000
_cell.angle_alpha   90.00
_cell.angle_beta   90.00
_cell.angle_gamma   90.00
#
_symmetry.space_group_name_H-M   'P 1'
#
loop_
_entity.id
_entity.type
_entity.pdbx_description
1 polymer ?
#
loop_
_entity_poly.entity_id
_entity_poly.type
_entity_poly.pdbx_seq_one_letter_code
_entity_poly.pdbx_strand_id
1 'polypeptide(L)'
;FLDRAAIKDPSLNEANKWNLATLTDVEEVKLVLRMLPIWATTVIFWTVYAQMTTFSVSQATTMNRHIGKFQIPPASLTVFFVGSILLTVPIYDRLIVPITRKLLKNPQGLTPLQRIAVGLVLSIIAMVAAALTEIKRLRAATTNGLANNPTAQIPLSVFWLVPQFLLVGAGEAFTYIGQLDFWFLLNGMCIRIRDLLMKGLNWKNQKLLSI
;
A
#
# COMPACT_ATOMS: atom_id res chain seq x y z
N PHE A 1 10.09 -11.24 26.38
CA PHE A 1 8.83 -11.95 26.68
C PHE A 1 8.67 -13.17 25.79
N LEU A 2 8.63 -13.03 24.45
CA LEU A 2 8.45 -14.15 23.51
C LEU A 2 9.55 -15.23 23.55
N ASP A 3 10.76 -14.88 23.96
CA ASP A 3 11.86 -15.85 24.15
C ASP A 3 11.55 -16.96 25.15
N ARG A 4 10.61 -16.73 26.08
CA ARG A 4 10.20 -17.74 27.07
C ARG A 4 9.43 -18.90 26.43
N ALA A 5 8.85 -18.71 25.24
CA ALA A 5 8.12 -19.75 24.53
C ALA A 5 9.03 -20.85 23.94
N ALA A 6 10.34 -20.60 23.85
CA ALA A 6 11.34 -21.57 23.40
C ALA A 6 12.03 -22.33 24.54
N ILE A 7 11.64 -22.09 25.80
CA ILE A 7 12.22 -22.75 26.96
C ILE A 7 11.38 -23.99 27.28
N LYS A 8 12.02 -25.17 27.34
CA LYS A 8 11.35 -26.41 27.71
C LYS A 8 10.92 -26.37 29.16
N ASP A 9 9.61 -26.44 29.40
CA ASP A 9 9.07 -26.58 30.75
C ASP A 9 9.35 -28.01 31.25
N PRO A 10 10.06 -28.18 32.38
CA PRO A 10 10.36 -29.50 32.92
C PRO A 10 9.13 -30.26 33.44
N SER A 11 7.97 -29.60 33.59
CA SER A 11 6.72 -30.21 34.06
C SER A 11 5.90 -30.90 32.96
N LEU A 12 6.26 -30.72 31.68
CA LEU A 12 5.55 -31.30 30.53
C LEU A 12 6.34 -32.48 29.94
N ASN A 13 5.77 -33.68 30.02
CA ASN A 13 6.41 -34.93 29.58
C ASN A 13 6.53 -35.07 28.05
N GLU A 14 5.70 -34.35 27.26
CA GLU A 14 5.74 -34.39 25.80
C GLU A 14 5.91 -32.98 25.20
N ALA A 15 6.94 -32.83 24.35
CA ALA A 15 7.16 -31.62 23.59
C ALA A 15 6.22 -31.60 22.37
N ASN A 16 5.13 -30.85 22.47
CA ASN A 16 4.22 -30.57 21.35
C ASN A 16 4.47 -29.14 20.83
N LYS A 17 4.27 -28.88 19.53
CA LYS A 17 4.48 -27.56 18.89
C LYS A 17 3.69 -26.42 19.54
N TRP A 18 2.59 -26.75 20.21
CA TRP A 18 1.75 -25.79 20.93
C TRP A 18 2.30 -25.41 22.31
N ASN A 19 3.18 -26.23 22.89
CA ASN A 19 3.75 -26.05 24.22
C ASN A 19 5.24 -25.70 24.20
N LEU A 20 5.94 -26.01 23.11
CA LEU A 20 7.36 -25.69 22.92
C LEU A 20 7.57 -25.16 21.50
N ALA A 21 7.79 -23.85 21.37
CA ALA A 21 8.13 -23.21 20.11
C ALA A 21 9.64 -23.35 19.83
N THR A 22 10.05 -23.46 18.57
CA THR A 22 11.48 -23.35 18.25
C THR A 22 11.92 -21.89 18.34
N LEU A 23 13.23 -21.65 18.57
CA LEU A 23 13.77 -20.29 18.52
C LEU A 23 13.47 -19.59 17.18
N THR A 24 13.45 -20.37 16.09
CA THR A 24 13.08 -19.91 14.75
C THR A 24 11.64 -19.39 14.72
N ASP A 25 10.69 -20.14 15.28
CA ASP A 25 9.28 -19.71 15.33
C ASP A 25 9.12 -18.40 16.12
N VAL A 26 9.87 -18.27 17.22
CA VAL A 26 9.87 -17.05 18.05
C VAL A 26 10.45 -15.86 17.29
N GLU A 27 11.53 -16.07 16.52
CA GLU A 27 12.13 -15.03 15.68
C GLU A 27 11.21 -14.59 14.54
N GLU A 28 10.54 -15.54 13.88
CA GLU A 28 9.54 -15.26 12.84
C GLU A 28 8.37 -14.43 13.40
N VAL A 29 7.84 -14.78 14.57
CA VAL A 29 6.77 -14.00 15.22
C VAL A 29 7.25 -12.60 15.61
N LYS A 30 8.47 -12.47 16.13
CA LYS A 30 9.05 -11.15 16.42
C LYS A 30 9.18 -10.29 15.17
N LEU A 31 9.51 -10.88 14.02
CA LEU A 31 9.58 -10.18 12.75
C LEU A 31 8.19 -9.69 12.32
N VAL A 32 7.16 -10.54 12.40
CA VAL A 32 5.77 -10.15 12.12
C VAL A 32 5.33 -8.98 13.02
N LEU A 33 5.64 -9.06 14.33
CA LEU A 33 5.32 -7.98 15.27
C LEU A 33 6.04 -6.65 14.93
N ARG A 34 7.26 -6.72 14.39
CA ARG A 34 7.98 -5.52 13.91
C ARG A 34 7.38 -4.94 12.63
N MET A 35 6.61 -5.71 11.86
CA MET A 35 5.92 -5.23 10.65
C MET A 35 4.61 -4.51 10.97
N LEU A 36 3.94 -4.86 12.08
CA LEU A 36 2.63 -4.31 12.44
C LEU A 36 2.57 -2.78 12.46
N PRO A 37 3.56 -2.04 12.99
CA PRO A 37 3.51 -0.57 12.99
C PRO A 37 3.50 0.02 11.57
N ILE A 38 4.29 -0.54 10.66
CA ILE A 38 4.36 -0.09 9.26
C ILE A 38 3.08 -0.47 8.52
N TRP A 39 2.54 -1.66 8.79
CA TRP A 39 1.25 -2.05 8.23
C TRP A 39 0.12 -1.13 8.74
N ALA A 40 0.13 -0.78 10.03
CA ALA A 40 -0.88 0.10 10.61
C ALA A 40 -0.90 1.49 9.97
N THR A 41 0.25 2.08 9.63
CA THR A 41 0.28 3.38 8.94
C THR A 41 -0.31 3.33 7.53
N THR A 42 -0.22 2.18 6.86
CA THR A 42 -0.80 2.01 5.52
C THR A 42 -2.32 1.85 5.50
N VAL A 43 -2.97 1.62 6.65
CA VAL A 43 -4.45 1.57 6.76
C VAL A 43 -5.10 2.88 6.29
N ILE A 44 -4.43 4.02 6.54
CA ILE A 44 -4.92 5.33 6.12
C ILE A 44 -5.01 5.41 4.58
N PHE A 45 -4.03 4.85 3.86
CA PHE A 45 -4.05 4.79 2.41
C PHE A 45 -5.27 4.02 1.90
N TRP A 46 -5.53 2.83 2.46
CA TRP A 46 -6.67 2.01 2.09
C TRP A 46 -8.02 2.67 2.41
N THR A 47 -8.07 3.51 3.44
CA THR A 47 -9.25 4.33 3.73
C THR A 47 -9.51 5.35 2.62
N VAL A 48 -8.48 6.04 2.14
CA VAL A 48 -8.58 6.97 0.99
C VAL A 48 -9.04 6.23 -0.27
N TYR A 49 -8.48 5.04 -0.53
CA TYR A 49 -8.92 4.18 -1.63
C TYR A 49 -10.40 3.79 -1.52
N ALA A 50 -10.88 3.41 -0.33
CA ALA A 50 -12.29 3.07 -0.14
C ALA A 50 -13.22 4.26 -0.43
N GLN A 51 -12.88 5.47 0.04
CA GLN A 51 -13.63 6.70 -0.25
C GLN A 51 -13.69 6.99 -1.74
N MET A 52 -12.61 6.70 -2.46
CA MET A 52 -12.56 6.87 -3.91
C MET A 52 -13.57 5.95 -4.63
N THR A 53 -13.60 4.66 -4.29
CA THR A 53 -14.51 3.70 -4.95
C THR A 53 -15.99 3.89 -4.59
N THR A 54 -16.28 4.60 -3.49
CA THR A 54 -17.64 4.77 -2.95
C THR A 54 -18.12 6.21 -3.10
N PHE A 55 -17.58 7.11 -2.28
CA PHE A 55 -17.96 8.52 -2.23
C PHE A 55 -17.75 9.23 -3.58
N SER A 56 -16.61 9.01 -4.24
CA SER A 56 -16.36 9.70 -5.53
C SER A 56 -17.28 9.19 -6.64
N VAL A 57 -17.68 7.92 -6.61
CA VAL A 57 -18.67 7.36 -7.54
C VAL A 57 -20.05 7.96 -7.26
N SER A 58 -20.43 8.07 -5.99
CA SER A 58 -21.67 8.75 -5.57
C SER A 58 -21.69 10.22 -5.99
N GLN A 59 -20.60 10.94 -5.75
CA GLN A 59 -20.42 12.34 -6.17
C GLN A 59 -20.60 12.49 -7.69
N ALA A 60 -20.02 11.60 -8.48
CA ALA A 60 -20.15 11.58 -9.93
C ALA A 60 -21.60 11.40 -10.42
N THR A 61 -22.47 10.73 -9.65
CA THR A 61 -23.90 10.61 -10.03
C THR A 61 -24.60 11.96 -10.11
N THR A 62 -24.18 12.92 -9.29
CA THR A 62 -24.74 14.27 -9.19
C THR A 62 -24.09 15.28 -10.14
N MET A 63 -23.05 14.88 -10.87
CA MET A 63 -22.27 15.74 -11.77
C MET A 63 -22.67 15.53 -13.24
N ASN A 64 -22.33 16.50 -14.09
CA ASN A 64 -22.53 16.37 -15.52
C ASN A 64 -21.54 15.36 -16.13
N ARG A 65 -22.09 14.25 -16.64
CA ARG A 65 -21.36 13.12 -17.24
C ARG A 65 -21.51 13.02 -18.76
N HIS A 66 -22.02 14.06 -19.42
CA HIS A 66 -22.21 14.05 -20.87
C HIS A 66 -20.93 14.43 -21.62
N ILE A 67 -20.55 13.60 -22.59
CA ILE A 67 -19.61 13.92 -23.67
C ILE A 67 -20.44 14.04 -24.95
N GLY A 68 -20.82 15.26 -25.32
CA GLY A 68 -21.75 15.49 -26.41
C GLY A 68 -23.08 14.78 -26.14
N LYS A 69 -23.42 13.76 -26.95
CA LYS A 69 -24.66 12.97 -26.81
C LYS A 69 -24.54 11.75 -25.90
N PHE A 70 -23.32 11.35 -25.52
CA PHE A 70 -23.09 10.14 -24.74
C PHE A 70 -22.98 10.46 -23.26
N GLN A 71 -23.68 9.71 -22.40
CA GLN A 71 -23.60 9.85 -20.95
C GLN A 71 -22.71 8.75 -20.37
N ILE A 72 -21.60 9.14 -19.76
CA ILE A 72 -20.66 8.19 -19.14
C ILE A 72 -21.28 7.63 -17.85
N PRO A 73 -21.25 6.30 -17.61
CA PRO A 73 -21.61 5.73 -16.32
C PRO A 73 -20.73 6.28 -15.17
N PRO A 74 -21.26 6.53 -13.96
CA PRO A 74 -20.45 7.07 -12.86
C PRO A 74 -19.31 6.14 -12.44
N ALA A 75 -19.60 4.83 -12.39
CA ALA A 75 -18.64 3.81 -11.98
C ALA A 75 -17.48 3.63 -12.98
N SER A 76 -17.66 3.94 -14.27
CA SER A 76 -16.60 3.79 -15.27
C SER A 76 -15.48 4.81 -15.13
N LEU A 77 -15.59 5.81 -14.25
CA LEU A 77 -14.48 6.71 -13.91
C LEU A 77 -13.29 5.99 -13.27
N THR A 78 -13.52 4.80 -12.70
CA THR A 78 -12.46 3.90 -12.22
C THR A 78 -11.47 3.52 -13.32
N VAL A 79 -11.79 3.72 -14.60
CA VAL A 79 -10.82 3.55 -15.69
C VAL A 79 -9.60 4.47 -15.56
N PHE A 80 -9.79 5.70 -15.05
CA PHE A 80 -8.68 6.64 -14.85
C PHE A 80 -7.73 6.16 -13.76
N PHE A 81 -8.29 5.54 -12.73
CA PHE A 81 -7.53 4.92 -11.66
C PHE A 81 -6.68 3.75 -12.14
N VAL A 82 -7.32 2.79 -12.82
CA VAL A 82 -6.63 1.63 -13.40
C VAL A 82 -5.58 2.08 -14.40
N GLY A 83 -5.91 3.05 -15.25
CA GLY A 83 -4.97 3.65 -16.18
C GLY A 83 -3.75 4.27 -15.47
N SER A 84 -3.97 4.96 -14.35
CA SER A 84 -2.88 5.54 -13.56
C SER A 84 -1.94 4.47 -12.99
N ILE A 85 -2.47 3.36 -12.47
CA ILE A 85 -1.66 2.22 -12.01
C ILE A 85 -0.80 1.67 -13.15
N LEU A 86 -1.45 1.38 -14.30
CA LEU A 86 -0.79 0.82 -15.48
C LEU A 86 0.28 1.75 -16.06
N LEU A 87 0.12 3.07 -15.93
CA LEU A 87 1.12 4.05 -16.33
C LEU A 87 2.24 4.19 -15.30
N THR A 88 1.93 4.10 -14.01
CA THR A 88 2.89 4.31 -12.93
C THR A 88 3.97 3.22 -12.90
N VAL A 89 3.62 1.97 -13.19
CA VAL A 89 4.58 0.85 -13.24
C VAL A 89 5.71 1.08 -14.27
N PRO A 90 5.45 1.28 -15.58
CA PRO A 90 6.50 1.51 -16.55
C PRO A 90 7.25 2.83 -16.31
N ILE A 91 6.59 3.86 -15.78
CA ILE A 91 7.25 5.11 -15.37
C ILE A 91 8.26 4.82 -14.25
N TYR A 92 7.87 4.02 -13.27
CA TYR A 92 8.76 3.64 -12.18
C TYR A 92 9.99 2.88 -12.70
N ASP A 93 9.78 1.83 -13.49
CA ASP A 93 10.84 0.95 -13.97
C ASP A 93 11.79 1.67 -14.96
N ARG A 94 11.24 2.50 -15.86
CA ARG A 94 12.03 3.13 -16.93
C ARG A 94 12.59 4.49 -16.58
N LEU A 95 11.98 5.24 -15.67
CA LEU A 95 12.43 6.59 -15.31
C LEU A 95 12.97 6.65 -13.89
N ILE A 96 12.18 6.19 -12.91
CA ILE A 96 12.56 6.37 -11.50
C ILE A 96 13.74 5.48 -11.12
N VAL A 97 13.74 4.21 -11.51
CA VAL A 97 14.86 3.28 -11.22
C VAL A 97 16.22 3.79 -11.74
N PRO A 98 16.38 4.17 -13.02
CA PRO A 98 17.68 4.63 -13.51
C PRO A 98 18.11 5.97 -12.91
N ILE A 99 17.17 6.90 -12.65
CA ILE A 99 17.47 8.17 -11.98
C ILE A 99 17.95 7.89 -10.55
N THR A 100 17.23 7.06 -9.81
CA THR A 100 17.58 6.72 -8.42
C THR A 100 18.91 5.97 -8.36
N ARG A 101 19.20 5.11 -9.33
CA ARG A 101 20.51 4.42 -9.44
C ARG A 101 21.65 5.40 -9.69
N LYS A 102 21.44 6.46 -10.48
CA LYS A 102 22.43 7.52 -10.73
C LYS A 102 22.62 8.43 -9.51
N LEU A 103 21.54 8.82 -8.83
CA LEU A 103 21.57 9.79 -7.74
C LEU A 103 21.93 9.16 -6.39
N LEU A 104 21.25 8.07 -6.00
CA LEU A 104 21.41 7.44 -4.69
C LEU A 104 22.48 6.35 -4.68
N LYS A 105 23.08 6.02 -5.84
CA LYS A 105 24.02 4.88 -6.01
C LYS A 105 23.47 3.53 -5.51
N ASN A 106 22.16 3.41 -5.33
CA ASN A 106 21.51 2.18 -4.94
C ASN A 106 21.12 1.37 -6.19
N PRO A 107 21.65 0.14 -6.39
CA PRO A 107 21.33 -0.68 -7.56
C PRO A 107 19.85 -1.10 -7.60
N GLN A 108 19.12 -1.09 -6.48
CA GLN A 108 17.71 -1.51 -6.39
C GLN A 108 16.68 -0.36 -6.48
N GLY A 109 17.11 0.89 -6.71
CA GLY A 109 16.22 2.05 -6.80
C GLY A 109 15.74 2.56 -5.44
N LEU A 110 14.47 2.97 -5.35
CA LEU A 110 13.85 3.45 -4.09
C LEU A 110 13.67 2.30 -3.10
N THR A 111 13.95 2.55 -1.83
CA THR A 111 13.72 1.56 -0.76
C THR A 111 12.21 1.30 -0.59
N PRO A 112 11.81 0.12 -0.09
CA PRO A 112 10.39 -0.21 0.09
C PRO A 112 9.65 0.82 0.94
N LEU A 113 10.26 1.27 2.04
CA LEU A 113 9.67 2.30 2.91
C LEU A 113 9.51 3.65 2.20
N GLN A 114 10.47 4.03 1.34
CA GLN A 114 10.34 5.26 0.54
C GLN A 114 9.19 5.18 -0.46
N ARG A 115 8.97 4.01 -1.09
CA ARG A 115 7.83 3.81 -1.99
C ARG A 115 6.50 3.92 -1.24
N ILE A 116 6.40 3.28 -0.06
CA ILE A 116 5.22 3.43 0.82
C ILE A 116 4.99 4.90 1.19
N ALA A 117 6.05 5.63 1.57
CA ALA A 117 5.93 7.05 1.92
C ALA A 117 5.46 7.91 0.73
N VAL A 118 5.98 7.67 -0.48
CA VAL A 118 5.52 8.36 -1.70
C VAL A 118 4.03 8.11 -1.94
N GLY A 119 3.58 6.86 -1.81
CA GLY A 119 2.18 6.52 -1.97
C GLY A 119 1.26 7.18 -0.94
N LEU A 120 1.69 7.26 0.32
CA LEU A 120 0.97 8.00 1.37
C LEU A 120 0.90 9.50 1.07
N VAL A 121 1.99 10.12 0.64
CA VAL A 121 2.01 11.55 0.26
C VAL A 121 1.07 11.81 -0.92
N LEU A 122 1.10 10.95 -1.95
CA LEU A 122 0.18 11.05 -3.09
C LEU A 122 -1.29 10.95 -2.66
N SER A 123 -1.60 10.08 -1.68
CA SER A 123 -2.96 9.97 -1.13
C SER A 123 -3.44 11.25 -0.44
N ILE A 124 -2.55 11.96 0.28
CA ILE A 124 -2.86 13.25 0.91
C ILE A 124 -3.16 14.29 -0.16
N ILE A 125 -2.31 14.39 -1.18
CA ILE A 125 -2.51 15.35 -2.29
C ILE A 125 -3.81 15.03 -3.04
N ALA A 126 -4.14 13.74 -3.21
CA ALA A 126 -5.39 13.31 -3.82
C ALA A 126 -6.61 13.75 -3.01
N MET A 127 -6.57 13.59 -1.68
CA MET A 127 -7.65 14.03 -0.80
C MET A 127 -7.80 15.56 -0.78
N VAL A 128 -6.71 16.31 -0.89
CA VAL A 128 -6.76 17.76 -1.07
C VAL A 128 -7.43 18.12 -2.39
N ALA A 129 -7.07 17.46 -3.49
CA ALA A 129 -7.72 17.67 -4.79
C ALA A 129 -9.22 17.32 -4.75
N ALA A 130 -9.59 16.26 -4.03
CA ALA A 130 -10.99 15.88 -3.84
C ALA A 130 -11.77 16.91 -3.02
N ALA A 131 -11.18 17.42 -1.93
CA ALA A 131 -11.79 18.48 -1.13
C ALA A 131 -12.01 19.76 -1.95
N LEU A 132 -11.01 20.18 -2.75
CA LEU A 132 -11.14 21.35 -3.63
C LEU A 132 -12.24 21.16 -4.68
N THR A 133 -12.34 19.96 -5.26
CA THR A 133 -13.38 19.62 -6.22
C THR A 133 -14.76 19.65 -5.59
N GLU A 134 -14.89 19.15 -4.36
CA GLU A 134 -16.16 19.19 -3.63
C GLU A 134 -16.56 20.62 -3.25
N ILE A 135 -15.63 21.45 -2.79
CA ILE A 135 -15.89 22.88 -2.53
C ILE A 135 -16.42 23.56 -3.79
N LYS A 136 -15.81 23.26 -4.96
CA LYS A 136 -16.25 23.81 -6.24
C LYS A 136 -17.63 23.30 -6.63
N ARG A 137 -17.92 22.02 -6.42
CA ARG A 137 -19.23 21.41 -6.68
C ARG A 137 -20.32 22.04 -5.82
N LEU A 138 -20.08 22.21 -4.52
CA LEU A 138 -21.00 22.83 -3.58
C LEU A 138 -21.27 24.29 -3.95
N ARG A 139 -20.23 25.07 -4.27
CA ARG A 139 -20.41 26.46 -4.75
C ARG A 139 -21.28 26.52 -6.00
N ALA A 140 -21.04 25.65 -6.98
CA ALA A 140 -21.85 25.58 -8.19
C ALA A 140 -23.31 25.19 -7.89
N ALA A 141 -23.56 24.28 -6.94
CA ALA A 141 -24.92 23.94 -6.52
C ALA A 141 -25.64 25.15 -5.90
N THR A 142 -24.98 25.89 -5.02
CA THR A 142 -25.56 27.09 -4.38
C THR A 142 -25.86 28.20 -5.38
N THR A 143 -24.92 28.52 -6.28
CA THR A 143 -25.10 29.60 -7.27
C THR A 143 -26.24 29.31 -8.25
N ASN A 144 -26.50 28.04 -8.56
CA ASN A 144 -27.60 27.64 -9.44
C ASN A 144 -28.93 27.41 -8.69
N GLY A 145 -29.00 27.71 -7.39
CA GLY A 145 -30.20 27.45 -6.58
C GLY A 145 -30.53 25.97 -6.39
N LEU A 146 -29.59 25.07 -6.70
CA LEU A 146 -29.75 23.62 -6.65
C LEU A 146 -29.37 23.02 -5.28
N ALA A 147 -28.93 23.84 -4.32
CA ALA A 147 -28.47 23.39 -3.00
C ALA A 147 -29.52 22.60 -2.21
N ASN A 148 -30.81 22.87 -2.43
CA ASN A 148 -31.92 22.21 -1.73
C ASN A 148 -32.55 21.05 -2.51
N ASN A 149 -32.07 20.73 -3.71
CA ASN A 149 -32.65 19.68 -4.55
C ASN A 149 -31.69 18.47 -4.67
N PRO A 150 -31.89 17.39 -3.90
CA PRO A 150 -30.98 16.24 -3.87
C PRO A 150 -30.93 15.45 -5.18
N THR A 151 -31.88 15.68 -6.10
CA THR A 151 -31.95 15.00 -7.41
C THR A 151 -31.42 15.86 -8.57
N ALA A 152 -31.05 17.12 -8.33
CA ALA A 152 -30.60 18.00 -9.39
C ALA A 152 -29.17 17.68 -9.83
N GLN A 153 -28.98 17.59 -11.15
CA GLN A 153 -27.64 17.48 -11.74
C GLN A 153 -26.94 18.83 -11.65
N ILE A 154 -25.80 18.86 -10.97
CA ILE A 154 -24.97 20.05 -10.86
C ILE A 154 -24.24 20.24 -12.19
N PRO A 155 -24.23 21.45 -12.78
CA PRO A 155 -23.58 21.73 -14.06
C PRO A 155 -22.05 21.80 -13.93
N LEU A 156 -21.44 20.88 -13.17
CA LEU A 156 -20.00 20.70 -13.04
C LEU A 156 -19.61 19.41 -13.76
N SER A 157 -18.64 19.50 -14.65
CA SER A 157 -18.16 18.32 -15.39
C SER A 157 -17.53 17.29 -14.46
N VAL A 158 -17.85 16.02 -14.68
CA VAL A 158 -17.28 14.88 -13.95
C VAL A 158 -15.76 14.78 -14.07
N PHE A 159 -15.15 15.40 -15.10
CA PHE A 159 -13.70 15.36 -15.29
C PHE A 159 -12.90 16.10 -14.21
N TRP A 160 -13.55 16.94 -13.39
CA TRP A 160 -12.92 17.51 -12.19
C TRP A 160 -12.51 16.45 -11.16
N LEU A 161 -13.10 15.25 -11.22
CA LEU A 161 -12.68 14.11 -10.40
C LEU A 161 -11.43 13.41 -10.94
N VAL A 162 -11.01 13.63 -12.18
CA VAL A 162 -9.86 12.89 -12.75
C VAL A 162 -8.56 13.05 -11.92
N PRO A 163 -8.19 14.24 -11.41
CA PRO A 163 -6.94 14.41 -10.64
C PRO A 163 -6.86 13.50 -9.40
N GLN A 164 -7.92 13.41 -8.60
CA GLN A 164 -7.94 12.51 -7.44
C GLN A 164 -7.85 11.03 -7.88
N PHE A 165 -8.49 10.63 -8.99
CA PHE A 165 -8.39 9.25 -9.49
C PHE A 165 -6.97 8.89 -9.93
N LEU A 166 -6.30 9.82 -10.63
CA LEU A 166 -4.92 9.62 -11.08
C LEU A 166 -3.94 9.56 -9.91
N LEU A 167 -4.08 10.47 -8.94
CA LEU A 167 -3.16 10.53 -7.79
C LEU A 167 -3.30 9.32 -6.86
N VAL A 168 -4.54 8.86 -6.57
CA VAL A 168 -4.73 7.65 -5.76
C VAL A 168 -4.22 6.41 -6.50
N GLY A 169 -4.46 6.29 -7.82
CA GLY A 169 -3.96 5.15 -8.60
C GLY A 169 -2.43 5.08 -8.67
N ALA A 170 -1.77 6.21 -8.85
CA ALA A 170 -0.31 6.27 -8.77
C ALA A 170 0.18 5.92 -7.35
N GLY A 171 -0.47 6.47 -6.33
CA GLY A 171 -0.15 6.18 -4.93
C GLY A 171 -0.34 4.71 -4.56
N GLU A 172 -1.31 4.02 -5.14
CA GLU A 172 -1.56 2.61 -4.89
C GLU A 172 -0.43 1.77 -5.47
N ALA A 173 -0.02 2.02 -6.71
CA ALA A 173 1.10 1.30 -7.32
C ALA A 173 2.36 1.38 -6.45
N PHE A 174 2.71 2.57 -5.94
CA PHE A 174 3.85 2.75 -5.05
C PHE A 174 3.67 2.07 -3.69
N THR A 175 2.50 2.24 -3.05
CA THR A 175 2.23 1.68 -1.72
C THR A 175 2.21 0.16 -1.77
N TYR A 176 1.53 -0.43 -2.77
CA TYR A 176 1.37 -1.86 -2.94
C TYR A 176 2.72 -2.54 -3.23
N ILE A 177 3.49 -2.03 -4.20
CA ILE A 177 4.83 -2.56 -4.50
C ILE A 177 5.75 -2.39 -3.27
N GLY A 178 5.71 -1.23 -2.60
CA GLY A 178 6.52 -0.99 -1.41
C GLY A 178 6.17 -1.92 -0.24
N GLN A 179 4.89 -2.21 -0.02
CA GLN A 179 4.44 -3.19 0.98
C GLN A 179 4.92 -4.60 0.64
N LEU A 180 4.69 -5.06 -0.60
CA LEU A 180 5.14 -6.38 -1.04
C LEU A 180 6.65 -6.54 -0.88
N ASP A 181 7.45 -5.60 -1.38
CA ASP A 181 8.91 -5.65 -1.28
C ASP A 181 9.36 -5.62 0.19
N PHE A 182 8.72 -4.80 1.04
CA PHE A 182 9.04 -4.77 2.46
C PHE A 182 8.79 -6.13 3.12
N TRP A 183 7.68 -6.78 2.77
CA TRP A 183 7.30 -8.08 3.34
C TRP A 183 8.22 -9.18 2.84
N PHE A 184 8.53 -9.21 1.54
CA PHE A 184 9.44 -10.21 0.97
C PHE A 184 10.87 -10.04 1.46
N LEU A 185 11.38 -8.81 1.60
CA LEU A 185 12.73 -8.59 2.13
C LEU A 185 12.85 -9.04 3.58
N LEU A 186 11.84 -8.78 4.41
CA LEU A 186 11.88 -9.18 5.82
C LEU A 186 11.82 -10.72 5.98
N ASN A 187 10.93 -11.38 5.24
CA ASN A 187 10.81 -12.84 5.23
C ASN A 187 12.04 -13.51 4.58
N GLY A 188 12.54 -12.96 3.48
CA GLY A 188 13.73 -13.46 2.77
C GLY A 188 15.01 -13.30 3.58
N MET A 189 15.16 -12.21 4.33
CA MET A 189 16.25 -12.05 5.31
C MET A 189 16.19 -13.12 6.39
N CYS A 190 14.99 -13.47 6.89
CA CYS A 190 14.82 -14.53 7.88
C CYS A 190 15.26 -15.90 7.35
N ILE A 191 14.81 -16.26 6.14
CA ILE A 191 15.23 -17.51 5.46
C ILE A 191 16.75 -17.54 5.25
N ARG A 192 17.36 -16.42 4.84
CA ARG A 192 18.80 -16.34 4.58
C ARG A 192 19.63 -16.41 5.87
N ILE A 193 19.17 -15.82 6.96
CA ILE A 193 19.79 -15.94 8.29
C ILE A 193 19.67 -17.39 8.79
N ARG A 194 18.51 -18.04 8.60
CA ARG A 194 18.31 -19.46 8.91
C ARG A 194 19.30 -20.35 8.16
N ASP A 195 19.47 -20.14 6.86
CA ASP A 195 20.41 -20.93 6.06
C ASP A 195 21.87 -20.70 6.48
N LEU A 196 22.23 -19.47 6.86
CA LEU A 196 23.58 -19.14 7.38
C LEU A 196 23.82 -19.76 8.76
N LEU A 197 22.83 -19.73 9.66
CA LEU A 197 22.92 -20.37 10.97
C LEU A 197 23.01 -21.90 10.84
N MET A 198 22.21 -22.50 9.97
CA MET A 198 22.26 -23.95 9.69
C MET A 198 23.61 -24.36 9.09
N LYS A 199 24.17 -23.57 8.15
CA LYS A 199 25.52 -23.79 7.62
C LYS A 199 26.61 -23.64 8.69
N GLY A 200 26.49 -22.65 9.58
CA GLY A 200 27.42 -22.43 10.69
C GLY A 200 27.38 -23.56 11.73
N LEU A 201 26.19 -24.06 12.06
CA LEU A 201 25.97 -25.23 12.92
C LEU A 201 26.55 -26.50 12.30
N ASN A 202 26.31 -26.76 11.01
CA ASN A 202 26.89 -27.90 10.31
C ASN A 202 28.41 -27.83 10.25
N TRP A 203 29.00 -26.66 9.95
CA TRP A 203 30.45 -26.48 9.95
C TRP A 203 31.07 -26.76 11.32
N LYS A 204 30.42 -26.31 12.41
CA LYS A 204 30.88 -26.55 13.78
C LYS A 204 30.79 -28.03 14.17
N ASN A 205 29.72 -28.72 13.77
CA ASN A 205 29.58 -30.17 13.97
C ASN A 205 30.59 -30.98 13.16
N GLN A 206 30.89 -30.59 11.92
CA GLN A 206 31.91 -31.26 11.10
C GLN A 206 33.31 -31.11 11.68
N LYS A 207 33.64 -29.96 12.26
CA LYS A 207 34.94 -29.69 12.89
C LYS A 207 35.13 -30.43 14.22
N LEU A 208 34.05 -30.71 14.93
CA LEU A 208 34.05 -31.49 16.18
C LEU A 208 34.15 -33.00 15.92
N LEU A 209 33.74 -33.48 14.74
CA LEU A 209 33.87 -34.89 14.34
C LEU A 209 35.23 -35.20 13.68
N SER A 210 36.05 -34.19 13.40
CA SER A 210 37.38 -34.31 12.79
C SER A 210 38.54 -34.17 13.80
N ILE A 211 38.25 -34.26 15.11
CA ILE A 211 39.20 -34.30 16.23
C ILE A 211 38.91 -35.58 17.01
#